data_AF-A0A914NXA9-F1
#
_entry.id   AF-A0A914NXA9-F1
#
_cell.length_a   1.000
_cell.length_b   1.000
_cell.length_c   1.000
_cell.angle_alpha   90.00
_cell.angle_beta   90.00
_cell.angle_gamma   90.00
#
_symmetry.space_group_name_H-M   'P 1'
#
loop_
_entity.id
_entity.type
_entity.pdbx_description
1 polymer ?
#
loop_
_entity_poly.entity_id
_entity_poly.type
_entity_poly.pdbx_seq_one_letter_code
_entity_poly.pdbx_strand_id
1 'polypeptide(L)'
;MDDENDSVKVKLAELERENFVLKEQLNESKFNTERINKENEALKNANQLLDKQALEKSNNYLNIDKERETLLVDKARYQSENTQLKHQKELLEAQTIRLLSEKRSLTEDIQSVKDDYQRALQKIAKLQTDIDDFQSEKALLEHDKERWAQEKELYGKNREWYMNELADRDKTISSLRLQIVQLERDITIKGAELGNTVDEYTLKNETLTAKLEEQEEECRSLRERNNELKNENRTAVDNISAELQVKERLIQTYKSEVESLKAELECLKNDETELREALAEKDIALISVNEENKKIADEASHQVADRELRIIQLQDELDKANELLKFGTAGLPGSDISAFSASAAELLSSGTSLSSIYAQHSKVLAELAEEKQKQKDLEDYVRTILNDLKKNAPNVLQIRKENDTLHVETDELRRQLKNAFNERDHLRNESSNAGRELKFTRTELLSAQHENSTLKKQVQKLLYVAEQSTGQFDPDISANDVVN
;
A
#
# COMPACT_ATOMS: atom_id res chain seq x y z
N MET A 1 198.76 -156.07 -0.05
CA MET A 1 197.85 -156.18 1.11
C MET A 1 197.89 -154.84 1.84
N ASP A 2 196.84 -154.56 2.59
CA ASP A 2 196.73 -153.54 3.65
C ASP A 2 196.67 -152.03 3.31
N ASP A 3 197.21 -151.52 2.20
CA ASP A 3 197.17 -150.06 1.90
C ASP A 3 195.84 -149.51 1.31
N GLU A 4 194.92 -150.34 0.81
CA GLU A 4 193.72 -149.85 0.10
C GLU A 4 192.53 -149.49 1.02
N ASN A 5 192.56 -149.83 2.31
CA ASN A 5 191.37 -149.82 3.17
C ASN A 5 191.07 -148.47 3.86
N ASP A 6 192.08 -147.61 4.06
CA ASP A 6 191.89 -146.32 4.77
C ASP A 6 191.61 -145.13 3.84
N SER A 7 191.97 -145.21 2.55
CA SER A 7 191.66 -144.16 1.56
C SER A 7 190.15 -143.92 1.39
N VAL A 8 189.34 -144.98 1.53
CA VAL A 8 187.88 -144.93 1.36
C VAL A 8 187.18 -144.14 2.46
N LYS A 9 187.67 -144.21 3.71
CA LYS A 9 187.04 -143.58 4.89
C LYS A 9 187.11 -142.05 4.84
N VAL A 10 188.23 -141.50 4.34
CA VAL A 10 188.45 -140.04 4.25
C VAL A 10 187.44 -139.39 3.32
N LYS A 11 187.30 -139.94 2.10
CA LYS A 11 186.34 -139.41 1.09
C LYS A 11 184.88 -139.48 1.54
N LEU A 12 184.53 -140.48 2.36
CA LEU A 12 183.16 -140.63 2.86
C LEU A 12 182.83 -139.50 3.86
N ALA A 13 183.76 -139.17 4.76
CA ALA A 13 183.62 -138.04 5.70
C ALA A 13 183.64 -136.66 5.00
N GLU A 14 184.41 -136.49 3.92
CA GLU A 14 184.38 -135.27 3.11
C GLU A 14 183.01 -135.08 2.42
N LEU A 15 182.49 -136.13 1.78
CA LEU A 15 181.18 -136.09 1.12
C LEU A 15 180.03 -135.86 2.12
N GLU A 16 180.07 -136.44 3.32
CA GLU A 16 179.07 -136.15 4.36
C GLU A 16 179.07 -134.68 4.80
N ARG A 17 180.27 -134.09 4.94
CA ARG A 17 180.44 -132.67 5.31
C ARG A 17 179.95 -131.72 4.21
N GLU A 18 180.24 -132.03 2.96
CA GLU A 18 179.75 -131.28 1.80
C GLU A 18 178.22 -131.39 1.67
N ASN A 19 177.66 -132.58 1.93
CA ASN A 19 176.21 -132.80 1.96
C ASN A 19 175.51 -132.00 3.09
N PHE A 20 176.17 -131.81 4.23
CA PHE A 20 175.67 -130.96 5.32
C PHE A 20 175.64 -129.48 4.91
N VAL A 21 176.75 -128.95 4.38
CA VAL A 21 176.84 -127.54 3.94
C VAL A 21 175.82 -127.24 2.83
N LEU A 22 175.65 -128.14 1.86
CA LEU A 22 174.63 -127.98 0.81
C LEU A 22 173.20 -128.04 1.35
N LYS A 23 172.92 -128.83 2.39
CA LYS A 23 171.61 -128.83 3.07
C LYS A 23 171.37 -127.54 3.86
N GLU A 24 172.40 -127.02 4.51
CA GLU A 24 172.34 -125.76 5.28
C GLU A 24 172.09 -124.56 4.35
N GLN A 25 172.88 -124.43 3.27
CA GLN A 25 172.66 -123.43 2.22
C GLN A 25 171.30 -123.57 1.53
N LEU A 26 170.83 -124.80 1.27
CA LEU A 26 169.49 -125.03 0.70
C LEU A 26 168.38 -124.61 1.67
N ASN A 27 168.57 -124.79 2.98
CA ASN A 27 167.60 -124.36 3.98
C ASN A 27 167.61 -122.83 4.17
N GLU A 28 168.78 -122.19 4.16
CA GLU A 28 168.90 -120.73 4.20
C GLU A 28 168.35 -120.06 2.93
N SER A 29 168.58 -120.67 1.75
CA SER A 29 167.98 -120.27 0.48
C SER A 29 166.45 -120.41 0.51
N LYS A 30 165.91 -121.52 1.02
CA LYS A 30 164.45 -121.69 1.24
C LYS A 30 163.89 -120.65 2.20
N PHE A 31 164.56 -120.39 3.32
CA PHE A 31 164.11 -119.41 4.31
C PHE A 31 164.07 -117.99 3.72
N ASN A 32 165.10 -117.59 2.98
CA ASN A 32 165.11 -116.31 2.26
C ASN A 32 164.03 -116.26 1.16
N THR A 33 163.79 -117.36 0.43
CA THR A 33 162.71 -117.46 -0.57
C THR A 33 161.33 -117.33 0.08
N GLU A 34 161.10 -117.98 1.22
CA GLU A 34 159.88 -117.79 2.02
C GLU A 34 159.74 -116.35 2.51
N ARG A 35 160.82 -115.72 2.99
CA ARG A 35 160.79 -114.34 3.48
C ARG A 35 160.44 -113.36 2.35
N ILE A 36 161.08 -113.51 1.19
CA ILE A 36 160.82 -112.70 -0.01
C ILE A 36 159.40 -112.95 -0.56
N ASN A 37 158.88 -114.17 -0.49
CA ASN A 37 157.48 -114.45 -0.83
C ASN A 37 156.52 -113.76 0.15
N LYS A 38 156.76 -113.84 1.46
CA LYS A 38 155.94 -113.16 2.48
C LYS A 38 156.00 -111.63 2.34
N GLU A 39 157.17 -111.07 2.02
CA GLU A 39 157.34 -109.64 1.72
C GLU A 39 156.61 -109.23 0.41
N ASN A 40 156.70 -110.03 -0.65
CA ASN A 40 155.97 -109.79 -1.90
C ASN A 40 154.45 -109.93 -1.73
N GLU A 41 153.96 -110.90 -0.95
CA GLU A 41 152.54 -111.02 -0.62
C GLU A 41 152.06 -109.83 0.21
N ALA A 42 152.84 -109.39 1.20
CA ALA A 42 152.52 -108.19 1.98
C ALA A 42 152.46 -106.92 1.11
N LEU A 43 153.44 -106.71 0.22
CA LEU A 43 153.46 -105.59 -0.72
C LEU A 43 152.33 -105.67 -1.76
N LYS A 44 152.02 -106.85 -2.28
CA LYS A 44 150.90 -107.09 -3.19
C LYS A 44 149.56 -106.80 -2.52
N ASN A 45 149.38 -107.22 -1.26
CA ASN A 45 148.19 -106.94 -0.47
C ASN A 45 148.08 -105.44 -0.13
N ALA A 46 149.21 -104.77 0.18
CA ALA A 46 149.25 -103.33 0.42
C ALA A 46 148.90 -102.52 -0.83
N ASN A 47 149.45 -102.88 -2.00
CA ASN A 47 149.08 -102.25 -3.28
C ASN A 47 147.60 -102.48 -3.60
N GLN A 48 147.09 -103.70 -3.46
CA GLN A 48 145.65 -103.98 -3.65
C GLN A 48 144.74 -103.21 -2.69
N LEU A 49 145.20 -102.89 -1.47
CA LEU A 49 144.48 -102.04 -0.54
C LEU A 49 144.52 -100.56 -0.96
N LEU A 50 145.68 -100.07 -1.42
CA LEU A 50 145.82 -98.71 -1.94
C LEU A 50 145.03 -98.49 -3.24
N ASP A 51 145.02 -99.47 -4.14
CA ASP A 51 144.22 -99.46 -5.37
C ASP A 51 142.72 -99.38 -5.04
N LYS A 52 142.26 -100.18 -4.08
CA LYS A 52 140.87 -100.11 -3.58
C LYS A 52 140.56 -98.74 -2.97
N GLN A 53 141.41 -98.22 -2.11
CA GLN A 53 141.21 -96.89 -1.51
C GLN A 53 141.25 -95.76 -2.55
N ALA A 54 142.06 -95.88 -3.60
CA ALA A 54 142.10 -94.94 -4.71
C ALA A 54 140.81 -95.00 -5.55
N LEU A 55 140.31 -96.21 -5.83
CA LEU A 55 139.05 -96.44 -6.53
C LEU A 55 137.85 -95.95 -5.71
N GLU A 56 137.81 -96.24 -4.41
CA GLU A 56 136.79 -95.73 -3.47
C GLU A 56 136.79 -94.21 -3.41
N LYS A 57 137.96 -93.57 -3.29
CA LYS A 57 138.09 -92.10 -3.35
C LYS A 57 137.61 -91.55 -4.70
N SER A 58 137.98 -92.18 -5.81
CA SER A 58 137.56 -91.78 -7.17
C SER A 58 136.03 -91.87 -7.34
N ASN A 59 135.43 -92.97 -6.89
CA ASN A 59 133.97 -93.16 -6.88
C ASN A 59 133.27 -92.13 -5.98
N ASN A 60 133.82 -91.83 -4.79
CA ASN A 60 133.27 -90.83 -3.90
C ASN A 60 133.35 -89.41 -4.49
N TYR A 61 134.47 -89.04 -5.13
CA TYR A 61 134.57 -87.77 -5.86
C TYR A 61 133.55 -87.70 -7.01
N LEU A 62 133.38 -88.77 -7.79
CA LEU A 62 132.40 -88.84 -8.87
C LEU A 62 130.95 -88.74 -8.36
N ASN A 63 130.64 -89.31 -7.19
CA ASN A 63 129.32 -89.18 -6.57
C ASN A 63 129.07 -87.78 -6.02
N ILE A 64 130.06 -87.17 -5.35
CA ILE A 64 129.99 -85.78 -4.86
C ILE A 64 129.80 -84.79 -6.01
N ASP A 65 130.46 -85.00 -7.16
CA ASP A 65 130.31 -84.09 -8.30
C ASP A 65 128.94 -84.26 -8.99
N LYS A 66 128.40 -85.49 -9.08
CA LYS A 66 127.00 -85.72 -9.51
C LYS A 66 125.98 -85.09 -8.56
N GLU A 67 126.15 -85.24 -7.24
CA GLU A 67 125.29 -84.61 -6.24
C GLU A 67 125.34 -83.09 -6.40
N ARG A 68 126.55 -82.52 -6.57
CA ARG A 68 126.76 -81.10 -6.87
C ARG A 68 126.09 -80.66 -8.18
N GLU A 69 126.16 -81.44 -9.26
CA GLU A 69 125.44 -81.17 -10.51
C GLU A 69 123.92 -81.16 -10.29
N THR A 70 123.35 -82.16 -9.62
CA THR A 70 121.90 -82.21 -9.33
C THR A 70 121.46 -81.03 -8.46
N LEU A 71 122.23 -80.67 -7.43
CA LEU A 71 121.96 -79.51 -6.58
C LEU A 71 122.09 -78.18 -7.33
N LEU A 72 122.96 -78.08 -8.36
CA LEU A 72 123.03 -76.91 -9.23
C LEU A 72 121.81 -76.81 -10.16
N VAL A 73 121.34 -77.92 -10.71
CA VAL A 73 120.11 -77.99 -11.53
C VAL A 73 118.88 -77.64 -10.70
N ASP A 74 118.71 -78.25 -9.53
CA ASP A 74 117.58 -77.94 -8.64
C ASP A 74 117.64 -76.51 -8.12
N LYS A 75 118.82 -75.98 -7.78
CA LYS A 75 118.98 -74.57 -7.43
C LYS A 75 118.55 -73.65 -8.57
N ALA A 76 118.95 -73.93 -9.81
CA ALA A 76 118.55 -73.13 -10.97
C ALA A 76 117.03 -73.21 -11.21
N ARG A 77 116.43 -74.41 -11.05
CA ARG A 77 114.98 -74.63 -11.11
C ARG A 77 114.24 -73.80 -10.05
N TYR A 78 114.58 -73.95 -8.77
CA TYR A 78 113.93 -73.22 -7.68
C TYR A 78 114.16 -71.70 -7.79
N GLN A 79 115.29 -71.25 -8.34
CA GLN A 79 115.51 -69.84 -8.66
C GLN A 79 114.56 -69.33 -9.76
N SER A 80 114.35 -70.10 -10.83
CA SER A 80 113.38 -69.76 -11.90
C SER A 80 111.93 -69.83 -11.43
N GLU A 81 111.60 -70.76 -10.53
CA GLU A 81 110.25 -70.89 -9.96
C GLU A 81 109.95 -69.72 -9.01
N ASN A 82 110.93 -69.33 -8.19
CA ASN A 82 110.83 -68.17 -7.29
C ASN A 82 110.69 -66.83 -8.06
N THR A 83 111.38 -66.65 -9.19
CA THR A 83 111.18 -65.44 -10.02
C THR A 83 109.82 -65.44 -10.72
N GLN A 84 109.33 -66.58 -11.21
CA GLN A 84 107.97 -66.70 -11.76
C GLN A 84 106.90 -66.41 -10.71
N LEU A 85 107.00 -67.00 -9.52
CA LEU A 85 106.05 -66.78 -8.41
C LEU A 85 106.06 -65.32 -7.92
N LYS A 86 107.23 -64.67 -7.86
CA LYS A 86 107.32 -63.23 -7.57
C LYS A 86 106.60 -62.39 -8.61
N HIS A 87 106.84 -62.65 -9.90
CA HIS A 87 106.18 -61.90 -10.96
C HIS A 87 104.66 -62.11 -10.97
N GLN A 88 104.18 -63.34 -10.75
CA GLN A 88 102.76 -63.63 -10.57
C GLN A 88 102.17 -62.89 -9.36
N LYS A 89 102.89 -62.84 -8.23
CA LYS A 89 102.48 -62.07 -7.05
C LYS A 89 102.37 -60.58 -7.37
N GLU A 90 103.37 -59.99 -8.02
CA GLU A 90 103.41 -58.57 -8.41
C GLU A 90 102.23 -58.21 -9.34
N LEU A 91 101.90 -59.08 -10.30
CA LEU A 91 100.74 -58.92 -11.18
C LEU A 91 99.41 -58.97 -10.42
N LEU A 92 99.26 -59.91 -9.48
CA LEU A 92 98.06 -60.04 -8.64
C LEU A 92 97.92 -58.88 -7.64
N GLU A 93 99.03 -58.37 -7.09
CA GLU A 93 99.05 -57.19 -6.23
C GLU A 93 98.65 -55.94 -7.04
N ALA A 94 99.19 -55.75 -8.25
CA ALA A 94 98.79 -54.66 -9.15
C ALA A 94 97.31 -54.73 -9.55
N GLN A 95 96.81 -55.92 -9.89
CA GLN A 95 95.39 -56.14 -10.18
C GLN A 95 94.50 -55.85 -8.97
N THR A 96 94.94 -56.25 -7.77
CA THR A 96 94.21 -55.98 -6.51
C THR A 96 94.16 -54.48 -6.21
N ILE A 97 95.27 -53.75 -6.37
CA ILE A 97 95.31 -52.29 -6.22
C ILE A 97 94.35 -51.61 -7.19
N ARG A 98 94.33 -52.03 -8.47
CA ARG A 98 93.42 -51.50 -9.47
C ARG A 98 91.95 -51.75 -9.12
N LEU A 99 91.58 -52.99 -8.77
CA LEU A 99 90.20 -53.33 -8.39
C LEU A 99 89.76 -52.60 -7.11
N LEU A 100 90.69 -52.33 -6.18
CA LEU A 100 90.42 -51.49 -5.01
C LEU A 100 90.19 -50.01 -5.37
N SER A 101 90.90 -49.45 -6.36
CA SER A 101 90.63 -48.09 -6.83
C SER A 101 89.31 -47.99 -7.61
N GLU A 102 89.02 -48.96 -8.48
CA GLU A 102 87.74 -49.03 -9.22
C GLU A 102 86.56 -49.19 -8.25
N LYS A 103 86.68 -50.04 -7.21
CA LYS A 103 85.68 -50.17 -6.14
C LYS A 103 85.45 -48.86 -5.38
N ARG A 104 86.50 -48.08 -5.10
CA ARG A 104 86.38 -46.78 -4.41
C ARG A 104 85.60 -45.78 -5.27
N SER A 105 86.01 -45.60 -6.53
CA SER A 105 85.29 -44.74 -7.50
C SER A 105 83.81 -45.11 -7.56
N LEU A 106 83.48 -46.39 -7.78
CA LEU A 106 82.10 -46.85 -7.86
C LEU A 106 81.31 -46.65 -6.55
N THR A 107 81.98 -46.64 -5.38
CA THR A 107 81.34 -46.34 -4.09
C THR A 107 81.02 -44.85 -3.96
N GLU A 108 81.93 -43.99 -4.43
CA GLU A 108 81.75 -42.53 -4.49
C GLU A 108 80.65 -42.15 -5.51
N ASP A 109 80.63 -42.77 -6.69
CA ASP A 109 79.59 -42.62 -7.70
C ASP A 109 78.21 -43.03 -7.17
N ILE A 110 78.10 -44.19 -6.51
CA ILE A 110 76.86 -44.68 -5.90
C ILE A 110 76.35 -43.72 -4.81
N GLN A 111 77.24 -43.18 -3.98
CA GLN A 111 76.85 -42.23 -2.95
C GLN A 111 76.42 -40.88 -3.54
N SER A 112 77.09 -40.40 -4.59
CA SER A 112 76.70 -39.19 -5.34
C SER A 112 75.29 -39.32 -5.94
N VAL A 113 75.02 -40.43 -6.66
CA VAL A 113 73.71 -40.73 -7.27
C VAL A 113 72.62 -40.87 -6.20
N LYS A 114 72.94 -41.46 -5.04
CA LYS A 114 72.01 -41.55 -3.90
C LYS A 114 71.68 -40.18 -3.31
N ASP A 115 72.64 -39.26 -3.23
CA ASP A 115 72.42 -37.90 -2.72
C ASP A 115 71.67 -37.02 -3.75
N ASP A 116 71.88 -37.23 -5.05
CA ASP A 116 71.04 -36.66 -6.12
C ASP A 116 69.60 -37.19 -6.03
N TYR A 117 69.41 -38.50 -5.83
CA TYR A 117 68.10 -39.12 -5.68
C TYR A 117 67.34 -38.61 -4.43
N GLN A 118 68.03 -38.46 -3.29
CA GLN A 118 67.43 -37.86 -2.10
C GLN A 118 67.03 -36.39 -2.32
N ARG A 119 67.87 -35.60 -3.02
CA ARG A 119 67.52 -34.22 -3.41
C ARG A 119 66.33 -34.17 -4.38
N ALA A 120 66.22 -35.13 -5.30
CA ALA A 120 65.07 -35.26 -6.19
C ALA A 120 63.78 -35.59 -5.42
N LEU A 121 63.81 -36.56 -4.49
CA LEU A 121 62.67 -36.88 -3.63
C LEU A 121 62.22 -35.68 -2.77
N GLN A 122 63.16 -34.95 -2.16
CA GLN A 122 62.85 -33.73 -1.41
C GLN A 122 62.22 -32.64 -2.29
N LYS A 123 62.62 -32.53 -3.56
CA LYS A 123 62.01 -31.59 -4.52
C LYS A 123 60.61 -32.04 -4.92
N ILE A 124 60.39 -33.33 -5.15
CA ILE A 124 59.07 -33.90 -5.46
C ILE A 124 58.10 -33.67 -4.29
N ALA A 125 58.53 -33.93 -3.06
CA ALA A 125 57.70 -33.70 -1.86
C ALA A 125 57.27 -32.23 -1.70
N LYS A 126 58.18 -31.28 -1.96
CA LYS A 126 57.85 -29.84 -1.96
C LYS A 126 56.89 -29.45 -3.08
N LEU A 127 57.13 -29.92 -4.31
CA LEU A 127 56.23 -29.67 -5.42
C LEU A 127 54.83 -30.25 -5.18
N GLN A 128 54.71 -31.37 -4.44
CA GLN A 128 53.41 -31.90 -4.04
C GLN A 128 52.72 -30.96 -3.03
N THR A 129 53.41 -30.49 -1.98
CA THR A 129 52.80 -29.51 -1.05
C THR A 129 52.42 -28.20 -1.74
N ASP A 130 53.26 -27.70 -2.65
CA ASP A 130 52.95 -26.51 -3.45
C ASP A 130 51.67 -26.73 -4.31
N ILE A 131 51.51 -27.92 -4.89
CA ILE A 131 50.34 -28.32 -5.69
C ILE A 131 49.07 -28.46 -4.83
N ASP A 132 49.18 -28.97 -3.61
CA ASP A 132 48.06 -29.15 -2.68
C ASP A 132 47.60 -27.78 -2.13
N ASP A 133 48.54 -26.88 -1.82
CA ASP A 133 48.27 -25.49 -1.43
C ASP A 133 47.59 -24.71 -2.57
N PHE A 134 48.07 -24.81 -3.82
CA PHE A 134 47.41 -24.18 -4.97
C PHE A 134 46.00 -24.73 -5.26
N GLN A 135 45.74 -26.02 -4.97
CA GLN A 135 44.39 -26.58 -5.07
C GLN A 135 43.47 -26.02 -3.98
N SER A 136 43.98 -25.83 -2.76
CA SER A 136 43.27 -25.20 -1.65
C SER A 136 42.92 -23.73 -1.95
N GLU A 137 43.90 -22.95 -2.42
CA GLU A 137 43.67 -21.55 -2.83
C GLU A 137 42.65 -21.46 -3.98
N LYS A 138 42.76 -22.32 -4.99
CA LYS A 138 41.80 -22.38 -6.10
C LYS A 138 40.37 -22.63 -5.62
N ALA A 139 40.18 -23.58 -4.68
CA ALA A 139 38.85 -23.89 -4.15
C ALA A 139 38.25 -22.70 -3.37
N LEU A 140 39.07 -21.97 -2.61
CA LEU A 140 38.66 -20.74 -1.92
C LEU A 140 38.27 -19.63 -2.90
N LEU A 141 39.07 -19.42 -3.96
CA LEU A 141 38.79 -18.44 -5.01
C LEU A 141 37.52 -18.78 -5.82
N GLU A 142 37.23 -20.06 -6.04
CA GLU A 142 35.99 -20.51 -6.70
C GLU A 142 34.77 -20.27 -5.79
N HIS A 143 34.85 -20.61 -4.50
CA HIS A 143 33.80 -20.29 -3.52
C HIS A 143 33.52 -18.79 -3.41
N ASP A 144 34.55 -17.95 -3.27
CA ASP A 144 34.37 -16.50 -3.15
C ASP A 144 33.80 -15.90 -4.45
N LYS A 145 34.18 -16.43 -5.62
CA LYS A 145 33.58 -16.05 -6.90
C LYS A 145 32.09 -16.40 -6.99
N GLU A 146 31.67 -17.55 -6.47
CA GLU A 146 30.25 -17.91 -6.36
C GLU A 146 29.50 -17.00 -5.39
N ARG A 147 30.09 -16.70 -4.22
CA ARG A 147 29.54 -15.74 -3.26
C ARG A 147 29.34 -14.36 -3.88
N TRP A 148 30.35 -13.82 -4.57
CA TRP A 148 30.24 -12.53 -5.27
C TRP A 148 29.19 -12.55 -6.38
N ALA A 149 28.97 -13.69 -7.05
CA ALA A 149 27.90 -13.83 -8.05
C ALA A 149 26.51 -13.80 -7.40
N GLN A 150 26.30 -14.55 -6.30
CA GLN A 150 25.05 -14.54 -5.53
C GLN A 150 24.75 -13.15 -4.94
N GLU A 151 25.74 -12.51 -4.34
CA GLU A 151 25.61 -11.16 -3.77
C GLU A 151 25.28 -10.12 -4.84
N LYS A 152 25.90 -10.20 -6.02
CA LYS A 152 25.57 -9.37 -7.19
C LYS A 152 24.15 -9.63 -7.70
N GLU A 153 23.68 -10.87 -7.70
CA GLU A 153 22.31 -11.21 -8.10
C GLU A 153 21.27 -10.64 -7.12
N LEU A 154 21.54 -10.75 -5.80
CA LEU A 154 20.71 -10.16 -4.76
C LEU A 154 20.64 -8.63 -4.87
N TYR A 155 21.78 -7.94 -5.07
CA TYR A 155 21.77 -6.50 -5.34
C TYR A 155 21.04 -6.13 -6.64
N GLY A 156 21.09 -6.98 -7.66
CA GLY A 156 20.28 -6.84 -8.89
C GLY A 156 18.79 -6.86 -8.60
N LYS A 157 18.30 -7.95 -7.97
CA LYS A 157 16.88 -8.12 -7.59
C LYS A 157 16.39 -7.01 -6.67
N ASN A 158 17.18 -6.62 -5.67
CA ASN A 158 16.84 -5.52 -4.77
C ASN A 158 16.73 -4.19 -5.53
N ARG A 159 17.66 -3.89 -6.45
CA ARG A 159 17.60 -2.69 -7.30
C ARG A 159 16.34 -2.69 -8.18
N GLU A 160 16.02 -3.81 -8.82
CA GLU A 160 14.81 -3.93 -9.64
C GLU A 160 13.54 -3.73 -8.81
N TRP A 161 13.47 -4.31 -7.61
CA TRP A 161 12.37 -4.10 -6.67
C TRP A 161 12.21 -2.62 -6.27
N TYR A 162 13.29 -1.95 -5.85
CA TYR A 162 13.25 -0.53 -5.50
C TYR A 162 12.83 0.36 -6.69
N MET A 163 13.30 0.05 -7.91
CA MET A 163 12.91 0.81 -9.11
C MET A 163 11.43 0.62 -9.47
N ASN A 164 10.88 -0.58 -9.28
CA ASN A 164 9.46 -0.87 -9.50
C ASN A 164 8.57 -0.17 -8.45
N GLU A 165 8.93 -0.28 -7.16
CA GLU A 165 8.23 0.40 -6.06
C GLU A 165 8.24 1.92 -6.28
N LEU A 166 9.38 2.53 -6.64
CA LEU A 166 9.45 3.96 -6.99
C LEU A 166 8.52 4.31 -8.17
N ALA A 167 8.53 3.52 -9.24
CA ALA A 167 7.67 3.75 -10.40
C ALA A 167 6.17 3.65 -10.07
N ASP A 168 5.77 2.75 -9.16
CA ASP A 168 4.37 2.63 -8.71
C ASP A 168 3.98 3.74 -7.72
N ARG A 169 4.91 4.23 -6.89
CA ARG A 169 4.71 5.46 -6.11
C ARG A 169 4.56 6.69 -6.99
N ASP A 170 5.36 6.84 -8.05
CA ASP A 170 5.25 7.95 -9.01
C ASP A 170 3.95 7.92 -9.81
N LYS A 171 3.47 6.73 -10.22
CA LYS A 171 2.11 6.56 -10.79
C LYS A 171 1.04 6.98 -9.79
N THR A 172 1.15 6.56 -8.53
CA THR A 172 0.20 6.90 -7.46
C THR A 172 0.17 8.41 -7.23
N ILE A 173 1.32 9.05 -7.06
CA ILE A 173 1.46 10.51 -6.89
C ILE A 173 0.89 11.26 -8.11
N SER A 174 1.14 10.77 -9.33
CA SER A 174 0.57 11.34 -10.55
C SER A 174 -0.96 11.26 -10.58
N SER A 175 -1.54 10.13 -10.14
CA SER A 175 -2.99 9.97 -10.07
C SER A 175 -3.64 10.86 -9.00
N LEU A 176 -3.01 11.00 -7.83
CA LEU A 176 -3.46 11.88 -6.75
C LEU A 176 -3.38 13.35 -7.15
N ARG A 177 -2.32 13.76 -7.87
CA ARG A 177 -2.21 15.12 -8.44
C ARG A 177 -3.34 15.42 -9.43
N LEU A 178 -3.70 14.45 -10.28
CA LEU A 178 -4.83 14.61 -11.21
C LEU A 178 -6.17 14.74 -10.46
N GLN A 179 -6.38 13.96 -9.40
CA GLN A 179 -7.57 14.07 -8.54
C GLN A 179 -7.64 15.41 -7.81
N ILE A 180 -6.52 15.93 -7.31
CA ILE A 180 -6.45 17.26 -6.68
C ILE A 180 -6.87 18.34 -7.68
N VAL A 181 -6.31 18.35 -8.90
CA VAL A 181 -6.67 19.33 -9.94
C VAL A 181 -8.14 19.21 -10.37
N GLN A 182 -8.71 18.01 -10.35
CA GLN A 182 -10.16 17.80 -10.58
C GLN A 182 -11.01 18.40 -9.44
N LEU A 183 -10.63 18.16 -8.19
CA LEU A 183 -11.35 18.70 -7.02
C LEU A 183 -11.22 20.23 -6.92
N GLU A 184 -10.05 20.79 -7.20
CA GLU A 184 -9.82 22.25 -7.28
C GLU A 184 -10.69 22.89 -8.35
N ARG A 185 -10.82 22.25 -9.52
CA ARG A 185 -11.73 22.68 -10.59
C ARG A 185 -13.20 22.62 -10.14
N ASP A 186 -13.63 21.52 -9.52
CA ASP A 186 -15.02 21.35 -9.07
C ASP A 186 -15.39 22.32 -7.94
N ILE A 187 -14.45 22.62 -7.03
CA ILE A 187 -14.58 23.67 -6.02
C ILE A 187 -14.69 25.05 -6.68
N THR A 188 -13.88 25.33 -7.71
CA THR A 188 -13.94 26.59 -8.46
C THR A 188 -15.28 26.78 -9.18
N ILE A 189 -15.79 25.72 -9.82
CA ILE A 189 -17.10 25.72 -10.49
C ILE A 189 -18.22 25.96 -9.46
N LYS A 190 -18.26 25.20 -8.36
CA LYS A 190 -19.27 25.37 -7.30
C LYS A 190 -19.17 26.73 -6.61
N GLY A 191 -17.96 27.29 -6.49
CA GLY A 191 -17.75 28.65 -5.98
C GLY A 191 -18.39 29.71 -6.88
N ALA A 192 -18.28 29.57 -8.20
CA ALA A 192 -18.94 30.44 -9.16
C ALA A 192 -20.47 30.23 -9.19
N GLU A 193 -20.95 28.98 -9.13
CA GLU A 193 -22.38 28.66 -9.02
C GLU A 193 -23.00 29.29 -7.77
N LEU A 194 -22.36 29.12 -6.60
CA LEU A 194 -22.80 29.71 -5.34
C LEU A 194 -22.74 31.24 -5.39
N GLY A 195 -21.69 31.83 -5.95
CA GLY A 195 -21.57 33.27 -6.18
C GLY A 195 -22.76 33.83 -6.97
N ASN A 196 -23.05 33.22 -8.12
CA ASN A 196 -24.21 33.60 -8.94
C ASN A 196 -25.53 33.50 -8.16
N THR A 197 -25.74 32.44 -7.34
CA THR A 197 -26.96 32.35 -6.52
C THR A 197 -27.02 33.40 -5.41
N VAL A 198 -25.88 33.79 -4.83
CA VAL A 198 -25.82 34.90 -3.86
C VAL A 198 -26.19 36.22 -4.55
N ASP A 199 -25.67 36.48 -5.75
CA ASP A 199 -25.98 37.68 -6.53
C ASP A 199 -27.46 37.72 -7.00
N GLU A 200 -28.05 36.57 -7.33
CA GLU A 200 -29.50 36.46 -7.57
C GLU A 200 -30.32 36.76 -6.30
N TYR A 201 -29.90 36.26 -5.13
CA TYR A 201 -30.60 36.49 -3.87
C TYR A 201 -30.42 37.92 -3.34
N THR A 202 -29.27 38.56 -3.50
CA THR A 202 -29.07 39.98 -3.13
C THR A 202 -29.92 40.89 -3.99
N LEU A 203 -29.87 40.76 -5.33
CA LEU A 203 -30.71 41.52 -6.24
C LEU A 203 -32.22 41.31 -5.97
N LYS A 204 -32.62 40.08 -5.63
CA LYS A 204 -34.00 39.79 -5.21
C LYS A 204 -34.36 40.44 -3.88
N ASN A 205 -33.42 40.53 -2.93
CA ASN A 205 -33.65 41.17 -1.65
C ASN A 205 -33.72 42.70 -1.79
N GLU A 206 -32.85 43.30 -2.61
CA GLU A 206 -32.87 44.73 -2.97
C GLU A 206 -34.21 45.12 -3.64
N THR A 207 -34.64 44.35 -4.65
CA THR A 207 -35.93 44.60 -5.33
C THR A 207 -37.16 44.32 -4.48
N LEU A 208 -37.06 43.50 -3.43
CA LEU A 208 -38.10 43.36 -2.40
C LEU A 208 -38.08 44.52 -1.39
N THR A 209 -36.90 45.01 -1.02
CA THR A 209 -36.72 46.15 -0.10
C THR A 209 -37.27 47.43 -0.73
N ALA A 210 -36.92 47.72 -1.98
CA ALA A 210 -37.43 48.88 -2.70
C ALA A 210 -38.97 48.87 -2.83
N LYS A 211 -39.58 47.68 -3.01
CA LYS A 211 -41.05 47.53 -3.03
C LYS A 211 -41.69 47.68 -1.65
N LEU A 212 -40.98 47.31 -0.58
CA LEU A 212 -41.43 47.56 0.78
C LEU A 212 -41.41 49.06 1.08
N GLU A 213 -40.33 49.77 0.68
CA GLU A 213 -40.22 51.23 0.80
C GLU A 213 -41.32 51.96 0.01
N GLU A 214 -41.60 51.53 -1.23
CA GLU A 214 -42.70 52.03 -2.06
C GLU A 214 -44.08 51.83 -1.37
N GLN A 215 -44.33 50.65 -0.83
CA GLN A 215 -45.58 50.35 -0.10
C GLN A 215 -45.68 51.05 1.25
N GLU A 216 -44.56 51.29 1.95
CA GLU A 216 -44.54 52.10 3.17
C GLU A 216 -44.82 53.57 2.88
N GLU A 217 -44.33 54.11 1.75
CA GLU A 217 -44.63 55.48 1.30
C GLU A 217 -46.08 55.64 0.84
N GLU A 218 -46.63 54.68 0.09
CA GLU A 218 -48.07 54.62 -0.21
C GLU A 218 -48.88 54.59 1.11
N CYS A 219 -48.49 53.74 2.06
CA CYS A 219 -49.12 53.70 3.38
C CYS A 219 -48.96 55.00 4.20
N ARG A 220 -47.86 55.75 4.06
CA ARG A 220 -47.69 57.08 4.68
C ARG A 220 -48.67 58.07 4.06
N SER A 221 -48.65 58.23 2.74
CA SER A 221 -49.54 59.19 2.04
C SER A 221 -51.03 58.91 2.27
N LEU A 222 -51.44 57.64 2.28
CA LEU A 222 -52.82 57.24 2.59
C LEU A 222 -53.21 57.54 4.04
N ARG A 223 -52.30 57.40 5.01
CA ARG A 223 -52.54 57.79 6.42
C ARG A 223 -52.65 59.31 6.56
N GLU A 224 -51.80 60.06 5.85
CA GLU A 224 -51.85 61.52 5.84
C GLU A 224 -53.16 62.02 5.23
N ARG A 225 -53.54 61.57 4.02
CA ARG A 225 -54.83 61.94 3.41
C ARG A 225 -56.03 61.51 4.27
N ASN A 226 -55.94 60.38 4.99
CA ASN A 226 -56.99 59.96 5.93
C ASN A 226 -57.09 60.88 7.15
N ASN A 227 -55.96 61.42 7.63
CA ASN A 227 -55.93 62.40 8.71
C ASN A 227 -56.39 63.80 8.25
N GLU A 228 -56.05 64.21 7.03
CA GLU A 228 -56.62 65.40 6.39
C GLU A 228 -58.15 65.28 6.29
N LEU A 229 -58.67 64.20 5.70
CA LEU A 229 -60.12 63.94 5.61
C LEU A 229 -60.82 63.92 6.97
N LYS A 230 -60.15 63.41 8.03
CA LYS A 230 -60.68 63.50 9.41
C LYS A 230 -60.73 64.93 9.92
N ASN A 231 -59.75 65.77 9.61
CA ASN A 231 -59.72 67.18 10.01
C ASN A 231 -60.72 68.03 9.20
N GLU A 232 -60.82 67.80 7.88
CA GLU A 232 -61.85 68.36 7.01
C GLU A 232 -63.25 68.02 7.53
N ASN A 233 -63.53 66.73 7.78
CA ASN A 233 -64.82 66.30 8.30
C ASN A 233 -65.10 66.82 9.72
N ARG A 234 -64.08 66.88 10.59
CA ARG A 234 -64.21 67.47 11.94
C ARG A 234 -64.58 68.94 11.86
N THR A 235 -63.85 69.74 11.07
CA THR A 235 -64.16 71.17 10.92
C THR A 235 -65.51 71.40 10.24
N ALA A 236 -65.94 70.53 9.31
CA ALA A 236 -67.30 70.55 8.79
C ALA A 236 -68.36 70.25 9.87
N VAL A 237 -68.14 69.25 10.72
CA VAL A 237 -69.03 68.94 11.86
C VAL A 237 -69.06 70.07 12.89
N ASP A 238 -67.91 70.66 13.23
CA ASP A 238 -67.81 71.79 14.14
C ASP A 238 -68.56 73.03 13.58
N ASN A 239 -68.42 73.31 12.27
CA ASN A 239 -69.15 74.37 11.56
C ASN A 239 -70.67 74.12 11.54
N ILE A 240 -71.11 72.91 11.17
CA ILE A 240 -72.54 72.54 11.16
C ILE A 240 -73.13 72.64 12.57
N SER A 241 -72.36 72.24 13.60
CA SER A 241 -72.78 72.37 15.00
C SER A 241 -72.92 73.83 15.43
N ALA A 242 -72.02 74.71 14.99
CA ALA A 242 -72.11 76.15 15.23
C ALA A 242 -73.32 76.79 14.50
N GLU A 243 -73.55 76.44 13.24
CA GLU A 243 -74.77 76.84 12.51
C GLU A 243 -76.05 76.37 13.21
N LEU A 244 -76.05 75.14 13.71
CA LEU A 244 -77.20 74.55 14.40
C LEU A 244 -77.47 75.30 15.71
N GLN A 245 -76.45 75.62 16.52
CA GLN A 245 -76.60 76.48 17.69
C GLN A 245 -77.11 77.89 17.34
N VAL A 246 -76.69 78.49 16.23
CA VAL A 246 -77.21 79.80 15.79
C VAL A 246 -78.68 79.70 15.39
N LYS A 247 -79.07 78.63 14.69
CA LYS A 247 -80.46 78.34 14.32
C LYS A 247 -81.32 78.05 15.56
N GLU A 248 -80.81 77.32 16.55
CA GLU A 248 -81.49 77.10 17.85
C GLU A 248 -81.71 78.40 18.61
N ARG A 249 -80.69 79.28 18.70
CA ARG A 249 -80.83 80.60 19.32
C ARG A 249 -81.86 81.46 18.60
N LEU A 250 -81.86 81.46 17.26
CA LEU A 250 -82.83 82.19 16.43
C LEU A 250 -84.26 81.64 16.58
N ILE A 251 -84.42 80.31 16.67
CA ILE A 251 -85.71 79.67 17.00
C ILE A 251 -86.17 80.08 18.41
N GLN A 252 -85.24 80.19 19.36
CA GLN A 252 -85.57 80.59 20.73
C GLN A 252 -85.94 82.09 20.83
N THR A 253 -85.28 82.99 20.07
CA THR A 253 -85.71 84.39 19.99
C THR A 253 -87.07 84.51 19.32
N TYR A 254 -87.30 83.85 18.18
CA TYR A 254 -88.63 83.84 17.53
C TYR A 254 -89.73 83.25 18.42
N LYS A 255 -89.44 82.24 19.25
CA LYS A 255 -90.39 81.77 20.27
C LYS A 255 -90.71 82.86 21.29
N SER A 256 -89.69 83.52 21.86
CA SER A 256 -89.90 84.59 22.84
C SER A 256 -90.60 85.83 22.25
N GLU A 257 -90.37 86.15 20.97
CA GLU A 257 -91.09 87.19 20.23
C GLU A 257 -92.56 86.79 20.03
N VAL A 258 -92.83 85.55 19.61
CA VAL A 258 -94.20 85.02 19.49
C VAL A 258 -94.92 84.93 20.84
N GLU A 259 -94.21 84.64 21.93
CA GLU A 259 -94.76 84.65 23.29
C GLU A 259 -95.03 86.08 23.78
N SER A 260 -94.13 87.04 23.50
CA SER A 260 -94.35 88.47 23.78
C SER A 260 -95.53 89.04 23.00
N LEU A 261 -95.62 88.75 21.69
CA LEU A 261 -96.72 89.18 20.82
C LEU A 261 -98.06 88.54 21.22
N LYS A 262 -98.05 87.32 21.77
CA LYS A 262 -99.25 86.71 22.38
C LYS A 262 -99.68 87.43 23.65
N ALA A 263 -98.75 87.75 24.54
CA ALA A 263 -99.04 88.49 25.76
C ALA A 263 -99.55 89.92 25.47
N GLU A 264 -98.99 90.58 24.45
CA GLU A 264 -99.47 91.86 23.95
C GLU A 264 -100.87 91.75 23.33
N LEU A 265 -101.16 90.67 22.58
CA LEU A 265 -102.51 90.35 22.09
C LEU A 265 -103.51 90.01 23.19
N GLU A 266 -103.09 89.41 24.30
CA GLU A 266 -103.95 89.20 25.47
C GLU A 266 -104.20 90.51 26.23
N CYS A 267 -103.21 91.39 26.34
CA CYS A 267 -103.40 92.74 26.90
C CYS A 267 -104.37 93.55 26.05
N LEU A 268 -104.17 93.63 24.75
CA LEU A 268 -105.06 94.35 23.82
C LEU A 268 -106.49 93.77 23.79
N LYS A 269 -106.66 92.47 24.05
CA LYS A 269 -107.99 91.86 24.24
C LYS A 269 -108.63 92.26 25.57
N ASN A 270 -107.86 92.35 26.64
CA ASN A 270 -108.37 92.83 27.93
C ASN A 270 -108.79 94.30 27.80
N ASP A 271 -107.97 95.14 27.14
CA ASP A 271 -108.30 96.52 26.79
C ASP A 271 -109.58 96.59 25.93
N GLU A 272 -109.75 95.70 24.95
CA GLU A 272 -110.97 95.58 24.13
C GLU A 272 -112.20 95.21 24.97
N THR A 273 -112.05 94.35 25.99
CA THR A 273 -113.15 94.02 26.92
C THR A 273 -113.47 95.14 27.90
N GLU A 274 -112.47 95.79 28.50
CA GLU A 274 -112.68 96.94 29.41
C GLU A 274 -113.35 98.11 28.65
N LEU A 275 -112.95 98.36 27.40
CA LEU A 275 -113.61 99.34 26.54
C LEU A 275 -115.05 98.96 26.18
N ARG A 276 -115.36 97.66 26.00
CA ARG A 276 -116.76 97.21 25.81
C ARG A 276 -117.60 97.39 27.07
N GLU A 277 -117.06 97.06 28.24
CA GLU A 277 -117.77 97.21 29.52
C GLU A 277 -118.02 98.70 29.82
N ALA A 278 -117.01 99.56 29.66
CA ALA A 278 -117.16 101.00 29.79
C ALA A 278 -118.18 101.60 28.80
N LEU A 279 -118.25 101.07 27.56
CA LEU A 279 -119.23 101.51 26.58
C LEU A 279 -120.66 101.06 26.95
N ALA A 280 -120.82 99.83 27.46
CA ALA A 280 -122.10 99.36 28.00
C ALA A 280 -122.58 100.18 29.21
N GLU A 281 -121.67 100.60 30.10
CA GLU A 281 -122.01 101.56 31.17
C GLU A 281 -122.51 102.90 30.62
N LYS A 282 -121.92 103.41 29.51
CA LYS A 282 -122.39 104.65 28.87
C LYS A 282 -123.75 104.49 28.22
N ASP A 283 -124.05 103.35 27.62
CA ASP A 283 -125.38 103.06 27.07
C ASP A 283 -126.45 102.99 28.18
N ILE A 284 -126.13 102.34 29.31
CA ILE A 284 -127.02 102.30 30.50
C ILE A 284 -127.25 103.72 31.05
N ALA A 285 -126.21 104.54 31.16
CA ALA A 285 -126.33 105.93 31.60
C ALA A 285 -127.16 106.78 30.61
N LEU A 286 -127.00 106.57 29.30
CA LEU A 286 -127.81 107.23 28.27
C LEU A 286 -129.28 106.85 28.36
N ILE A 287 -129.60 105.57 28.60
CA ILE A 287 -130.98 105.10 28.80
C ILE A 287 -131.60 105.82 30.01
N SER A 288 -130.90 105.86 31.15
CA SER A 288 -131.38 106.56 32.36
C SER A 288 -131.66 108.05 32.12
N VAL A 289 -130.76 108.76 31.42
CA VAL A 289 -130.94 110.17 31.07
C VAL A 289 -132.10 110.37 30.09
N ASN A 290 -132.35 109.42 29.19
CA ASN A 290 -133.45 109.50 28.23
C ASN A 290 -134.81 109.26 28.92
N GLU A 291 -134.88 108.37 29.91
CA GLU A 291 -136.08 108.18 30.76
C GLU A 291 -136.36 109.41 31.65
N GLU A 292 -135.34 110.10 32.15
CA GLU A 292 -135.49 111.31 32.95
C GLU A 292 -135.96 112.50 32.11
N ASN A 293 -135.37 112.71 30.93
CA ASN A 293 -135.87 113.69 29.96
C ASN A 293 -137.32 113.43 29.54
N LYS A 294 -137.73 112.16 29.45
CA LYS A 294 -139.12 111.79 29.12
C LYS A 294 -140.10 112.21 30.22
N LYS A 295 -139.76 112.01 31.50
CA LYS A 295 -140.59 112.50 32.63
C LYS A 295 -140.74 114.03 32.61
N ILE A 296 -139.66 114.76 32.32
CA ILE A 296 -139.68 116.22 32.22
C ILE A 296 -140.58 116.67 31.05
N ALA A 297 -140.59 115.93 29.93
CA ALA A 297 -141.51 116.18 28.82
C ALA A 297 -142.98 115.90 29.18
N ASP A 298 -143.25 114.81 29.91
CA ASP A 298 -144.61 114.45 30.37
C ASP A 298 -145.16 115.47 31.39
N GLU A 299 -144.33 115.97 32.32
CA GLU A 299 -144.71 117.04 33.27
C GLU A 299 -144.95 118.39 32.57
N ALA A 300 -144.13 118.73 31.57
CA ALA A 300 -144.37 119.91 30.73
C ALA A 300 -145.67 119.77 29.90
N SER A 301 -145.95 118.56 29.39
CA SER A 301 -147.19 118.26 28.67
C SER A 301 -148.43 118.45 29.55
N HIS A 302 -148.39 118.03 30.83
CA HIS A 302 -149.51 118.27 31.75
C HIS A 302 -149.77 119.76 32.02
N GLN A 303 -148.73 120.59 32.16
CA GLN A 303 -148.90 122.05 32.33
C GLN A 303 -149.38 122.77 31.07
N VAL A 304 -149.15 122.18 29.89
CA VAL A 304 -149.73 122.63 28.62
C VAL A 304 -151.19 122.19 28.52
N ALA A 305 -151.50 120.93 28.84
CA ALA A 305 -152.86 120.37 28.79
C ALA A 305 -153.88 121.15 29.64
N ASP A 306 -153.51 121.56 30.86
CA ASP A 306 -154.38 122.38 31.73
C ASP A 306 -154.68 123.78 31.16
N ARG A 307 -153.79 124.31 30.30
CA ARG A 307 -154.00 125.57 29.58
C ARG A 307 -154.76 125.35 28.27
N GLU A 308 -154.52 124.24 27.58
CA GLU A 308 -155.26 123.84 26.38
C GLU A 308 -156.72 123.49 26.71
N LEU A 309 -157.02 122.91 27.87
CA LEU A 309 -158.40 122.69 28.34
C LEU A 309 -159.20 124.01 28.50
N ARG A 310 -158.51 125.15 28.65
CA ARG A 310 -159.11 126.50 28.65
C ARG A 310 -159.24 127.11 27.24
N ILE A 311 -158.56 126.54 26.25
CA ILE A 311 -158.55 126.97 24.84
C ILE A 311 -159.50 126.11 23.99
N ILE A 312 -159.59 124.81 24.27
CA ILE A 312 -160.51 123.85 23.63
C ILE A 312 -161.97 124.31 23.77
N GLN A 313 -162.34 124.84 24.94
CA GLN A 313 -163.66 125.47 25.18
C GLN A 313 -163.94 126.74 24.35
N LEU A 314 -162.98 127.19 23.53
CA LEU A 314 -163.07 128.35 22.63
C LEU A 314 -162.59 128.05 21.20
N GLN A 315 -162.28 126.78 20.86
CA GLN A 315 -161.79 126.38 19.53
C GLN A 315 -162.44 125.12 18.95
N ASP A 316 -163.25 124.38 19.71
CA ASP A 316 -164.13 123.31 19.17
C ASP A 316 -165.20 123.82 18.17
N GLU A 317 -165.29 125.14 17.94
CA GLU A 317 -166.12 125.74 16.88
C GLU A 317 -165.49 125.66 15.47
N LEU A 318 -164.23 125.22 15.29
CA LEU A 318 -163.56 125.26 13.97
C LEU A 318 -162.75 124.01 13.53
N ASP A 319 -163.38 122.85 13.66
CA ASP A 319 -163.67 121.96 12.52
C ASP A 319 -162.58 121.60 11.45
N LYS A 320 -162.29 120.29 11.34
CA LYS A 320 -162.07 119.51 10.10
C LYS A 320 -160.98 119.92 9.07
N ALA A 321 -159.82 119.21 9.04
CA ALA A 321 -159.09 118.89 7.78
C ALA A 321 -157.97 117.81 7.85
N ASN A 322 -158.22 116.61 7.28
CA ASN A 322 -157.32 115.70 6.50
C ASN A 322 -156.10 114.96 7.13
N GLU A 323 -155.75 113.75 6.60
CA GLU A 323 -154.89 112.71 7.26
C GLU A 323 -153.82 111.96 6.35
N LEU A 324 -152.87 111.21 6.97
CA LEU A 324 -152.18 109.90 6.58
C LEU A 324 -150.94 109.72 5.58
N LEU A 325 -149.94 108.82 5.90
CA LEU A 325 -149.26 107.70 5.08
C LEU A 325 -147.78 107.15 5.45
N LYS A 326 -147.18 106.09 4.75
CA LYS A 326 -146.29 104.91 5.27
C LYS A 326 -145.04 104.28 4.41
N PHE A 327 -144.59 102.95 4.52
CA PHE A 327 -143.23 102.20 4.19
C PHE A 327 -143.17 101.02 3.08
N GLY A 328 -142.21 100.05 2.72
CA GLY A 328 -140.84 99.35 3.01
C GLY A 328 -140.51 98.09 2.02
N THR A 329 -139.50 97.10 1.88
CA THR A 329 -138.14 96.51 2.36
C THR A 329 -137.28 95.52 1.35
N ALA A 330 -136.55 94.38 1.69
CA ALA A 330 -135.44 93.56 0.92
C ALA A 330 -135.27 91.97 1.20
N GLY A 331 -134.36 90.97 0.77
CA GLY A 331 -133.13 90.63 -0.12
C GLY A 331 -132.44 89.15 0.03
N LEU A 332 -131.39 88.62 -0.75
CA LEU A 332 -130.29 87.48 -0.51
C LEU A 332 -129.84 86.33 -1.61
N PRO A 333 -128.63 85.57 -1.57
CA PRO A 333 -127.99 84.59 -2.61
C PRO A 333 -127.04 83.28 -2.26
N GLY A 334 -126.51 82.40 -3.21
CA GLY A 334 -125.29 81.41 -3.07
C GLY A 334 -125.01 80.03 -3.92
N SER A 335 -123.75 79.40 -3.95
CA SER A 335 -123.24 77.92 -4.18
C SER A 335 -122.32 77.29 -5.37
N ASP A 336 -121.90 75.95 -5.41
CA ASP A 336 -120.56 75.28 -5.83
C ASP A 336 -120.47 73.75 -6.41
N ILE A 337 -119.30 73.10 -6.91
CA ILE A 337 -118.85 71.57 -7.02
C ILE A 337 -117.77 71.02 -8.14
N SER A 338 -117.08 69.80 -8.06
CA SER A 338 -116.11 69.04 -9.04
C SER A 338 -115.80 67.47 -8.74
N ALA A 339 -114.97 66.47 -9.30
CA ALA A 339 -114.03 66.05 -10.48
C ALA A 339 -113.56 64.47 -10.55
N PHE A 340 -112.82 63.87 -11.59
CA PHE A 340 -112.19 62.43 -11.72
C PHE A 340 -111.16 62.14 -12.95
N SER A 341 -110.51 61.01 -13.51
CA SER A 341 -110.44 59.45 -13.60
C SER A 341 -109.12 58.78 -14.32
N ALA A 342 -108.95 57.43 -14.69
CA ALA A 342 -107.66 56.73 -15.23
C ALA A 342 -107.61 55.24 -15.94
N SER A 343 -106.42 54.73 -16.49
CA SER A 343 -105.89 53.35 -17.03
C SER A 343 -105.98 52.82 -18.55
N ALA A 344 -105.15 51.84 -19.04
CA ALA A 344 -104.92 51.39 -20.50
C ALA A 344 -104.38 49.90 -20.82
N ALA A 345 -104.14 49.43 -22.10
CA ALA A 345 -103.80 48.00 -22.53
C ALA A 345 -103.15 47.65 -23.97
N GLU A 346 -102.89 46.34 -24.29
CA GLU A 346 -102.51 45.54 -25.57
C GLU A 346 -101.01 45.30 -26.05
N LEU A 347 -100.51 44.58 -27.13
CA LEU A 347 -100.96 44.14 -28.52
C LEU A 347 -100.05 43.03 -29.30
N LEU A 348 -100.58 42.17 -30.22
CA LEU A 348 -100.05 41.38 -31.45
C LEU A 348 -99.07 40.11 -31.48
N SER A 349 -99.01 39.37 -32.64
CA SER A 349 -98.36 38.02 -32.84
C SER A 349 -97.88 37.60 -34.28
N SER A 350 -96.84 36.74 -34.44
CA SER A 350 -96.63 35.85 -35.63
C SER A 350 -95.60 34.69 -35.43
N GLY A 351 -95.67 33.65 -36.29
CA GLY A 351 -94.66 32.62 -36.67
C GLY A 351 -93.51 32.19 -35.74
N THR A 352 -93.45 30.88 -35.41
CA THR A 352 -92.46 30.21 -34.51
C THR A 352 -92.34 30.85 -33.13
N SER A 353 -92.86 30.17 -32.09
CA SER A 353 -92.90 30.71 -30.73
C SER A 353 -91.53 31.20 -30.25
N LEU A 354 -91.48 32.46 -29.80
CA LEU A 354 -90.30 33.05 -29.18
C LEU A 354 -89.80 32.20 -28.01
N SER A 355 -90.71 31.59 -27.23
CA SER A 355 -90.38 30.65 -26.16
C SER A 355 -89.74 29.35 -26.66
N SER A 356 -90.01 28.92 -27.89
CA SER A 356 -89.36 27.75 -28.50
C SER A 356 -87.94 28.07 -28.96
N ILE A 357 -87.73 29.28 -29.53
CA ILE A 357 -86.39 29.75 -29.89
C ILE A 357 -85.56 30.00 -28.63
N TYR A 358 -86.14 30.61 -27.60
CA TYR A 358 -85.53 30.74 -26.27
C TYR A 358 -85.25 29.38 -25.62
N ALA A 359 -86.16 28.39 -25.70
CA ALA A 359 -85.91 27.06 -25.15
C ALA A 359 -84.74 26.34 -25.85
N GLN A 360 -84.67 26.42 -27.19
CA GLN A 360 -83.52 25.88 -27.94
C GLN A 360 -82.24 26.66 -27.66
N HIS A 361 -82.29 27.99 -27.58
CA HIS A 361 -81.13 28.83 -27.25
C HIS A 361 -80.63 28.59 -25.82
N SER A 362 -81.52 28.48 -24.83
CA SER A 362 -81.19 28.10 -23.46
C SER A 362 -80.64 26.68 -23.36
N LYS A 363 -81.14 25.73 -24.19
CA LYS A 363 -80.57 24.37 -24.28
C LYS A 363 -79.16 24.38 -24.86
N VAL A 364 -78.93 25.11 -25.95
CA VAL A 364 -77.60 25.27 -26.56
C VAL A 364 -76.65 26.04 -25.63
N LEU A 365 -77.13 27.02 -24.87
CA LEU A 365 -76.34 27.69 -23.83
C LEU A 365 -76.02 26.77 -22.65
N ALA A 366 -76.93 25.88 -22.25
CA ALA A 366 -76.68 24.88 -21.22
C ALA A 366 -75.66 23.83 -21.70
N GLU A 367 -75.80 23.33 -22.92
CA GLU A 367 -74.84 22.41 -23.57
C GLU A 367 -73.46 23.08 -23.74
N LEU A 368 -73.42 24.35 -24.15
CA LEU A 368 -72.18 25.13 -24.24
C LEU A 368 -71.56 25.40 -22.85
N ALA A 369 -72.36 25.56 -21.81
CA ALA A 369 -71.87 25.72 -20.44
C ALA A 369 -71.34 24.39 -19.87
N GLU A 370 -72.03 23.28 -20.12
CA GLU A 370 -71.61 21.93 -19.75
C GLU A 370 -70.31 21.55 -20.47
N GLU A 371 -70.20 21.82 -21.77
CA GLU A 371 -68.98 21.50 -22.53
C GLU A 371 -67.81 22.42 -22.18
N LYS A 372 -68.06 23.70 -21.86
CA LYS A 372 -67.03 24.58 -21.27
C LYS A 372 -66.59 24.12 -19.88
N GLN A 373 -67.50 23.55 -19.08
CA GLN A 373 -67.16 22.98 -17.78
C GLN A 373 -66.31 21.72 -17.96
N LYS A 374 -66.69 20.79 -18.85
CA LYS A 374 -65.85 19.63 -19.22
C LYS A 374 -64.48 20.03 -19.76
N GLN A 375 -64.41 21.05 -20.62
CA GLN A 375 -63.13 21.58 -21.11
C GLN A 375 -62.27 22.08 -19.94
N LYS A 376 -62.85 22.85 -19.02
CA LYS A 376 -62.15 23.33 -17.82
C LYS A 376 -61.67 22.18 -16.93
N ASP A 377 -62.53 21.18 -16.69
CA ASP A 377 -62.19 20.00 -15.88
C ASP A 377 -61.07 19.16 -16.55
N LEU A 378 -61.07 19.05 -17.88
CA LEU A 378 -59.98 18.46 -18.66
C LEU A 378 -58.68 19.28 -18.59
N GLU A 379 -58.77 20.61 -18.69
CA GLU A 379 -57.61 21.49 -18.53
C GLU A 379 -57.02 21.38 -17.11
N ASP A 380 -57.84 21.34 -16.06
CA ASP A 380 -57.41 21.20 -14.68
C ASP A 380 -56.86 19.79 -14.37
N TYR A 381 -57.40 18.74 -14.99
CA TYR A 381 -56.82 17.39 -14.97
C TYR A 381 -55.46 17.33 -15.68
N VAL A 382 -55.32 17.95 -16.85
CA VAL A 382 -54.04 18.05 -17.58
C VAL A 382 -53.01 18.90 -16.83
N ARG A 383 -53.43 20.01 -16.18
CA ARG A 383 -52.59 20.81 -15.26
C ARG A 383 -52.11 19.97 -14.08
N THR A 384 -52.97 19.13 -13.52
CA THR A 384 -52.64 18.23 -12.40
C THR A 384 -51.59 17.20 -12.84
N ILE A 385 -51.83 16.49 -13.95
CA ILE A 385 -50.84 15.55 -14.53
C ILE A 385 -49.51 16.24 -14.85
N LEU A 386 -49.52 17.46 -15.41
CA LEU A 386 -48.30 18.22 -15.70
C LEU A 386 -47.55 18.63 -14.43
N ASN A 387 -48.26 18.98 -13.35
CA ASN A 387 -47.64 19.32 -12.08
C ASN A 387 -47.07 18.10 -11.38
N ASP A 388 -47.75 16.95 -11.40
CA ASP A 388 -47.23 15.69 -10.88
C ASP A 388 -46.04 15.17 -11.71
N LEU A 389 -46.06 15.32 -13.04
CA LEU A 389 -44.90 15.04 -13.89
C LEU A 389 -43.72 15.94 -13.55
N LYS A 390 -43.93 17.26 -13.41
CA LYS A 390 -42.87 18.21 -13.00
C LYS A 390 -42.32 17.90 -11.61
N LYS A 391 -43.17 17.48 -10.68
CA LYS A 391 -42.81 17.13 -9.30
C LYS A 391 -42.06 15.79 -9.21
N ASN A 392 -42.40 14.83 -10.07
CA ASN A 392 -41.74 13.52 -10.13
C ASN A 392 -40.49 13.50 -11.03
N ALA A 393 -40.36 14.41 -12.01
CA ALA A 393 -39.18 14.55 -12.85
C ALA A 393 -37.83 14.61 -12.09
N PRO A 394 -37.65 15.41 -11.01
CA PRO A 394 -36.42 15.38 -10.23
C PRO A 394 -36.18 14.02 -9.56
N ASN A 395 -37.21 13.35 -9.04
CA ASN A 395 -37.08 12.01 -8.46
C ASN A 395 -36.64 10.98 -9.50
N VAL A 396 -37.20 11.02 -10.73
CA VAL A 396 -36.79 10.14 -11.83
C VAL A 396 -35.34 10.40 -12.27
N LEU A 397 -34.91 11.66 -12.29
CA LEU A 397 -33.51 12.03 -12.56
C LEU A 397 -32.56 11.62 -11.43
N GLN A 398 -33.00 11.66 -10.17
CA GLN A 398 -32.25 11.18 -9.02
C GLN A 398 -32.10 9.65 -9.05
N ILE A 399 -33.20 8.91 -9.18
CA ILE A 399 -33.19 7.43 -9.30
C ILE A 399 -32.30 6.99 -10.47
N ARG A 400 -32.32 7.73 -11.58
CA ARG A 400 -31.41 7.45 -12.71
C ARG A 400 -29.93 7.64 -12.32
N LYS A 401 -29.57 8.76 -11.68
CA LYS A 401 -28.19 9.00 -11.22
C LYS A 401 -27.74 7.93 -10.22
N GLU A 402 -28.60 7.57 -9.27
CA GLU A 402 -28.35 6.52 -8.26
C GLU A 402 -28.12 5.16 -8.93
N ASN A 403 -28.92 4.82 -9.94
CA ASN A 403 -28.74 3.58 -10.72
C ASN A 403 -27.47 3.62 -11.59
N ASP A 404 -27.16 4.76 -12.21
CA ASP A 404 -25.92 4.96 -12.97
C ASP A 404 -24.69 4.81 -12.04
N THR A 405 -24.73 5.29 -10.78
CA THR A 405 -23.66 5.05 -9.79
C THR A 405 -23.60 3.59 -9.33
N LEU A 406 -24.73 2.94 -9.05
CA LEU A 406 -24.78 1.53 -8.66
C LEU A 406 -24.25 0.61 -9.78
N HIS A 407 -24.43 0.98 -11.05
CA HIS A 407 -23.82 0.29 -12.19
C HIS A 407 -22.29 0.39 -12.17
N VAL A 408 -21.73 1.58 -11.93
CA VAL A 408 -20.27 1.78 -11.82
C VAL A 408 -19.69 1.01 -10.63
N GLU A 409 -20.34 1.06 -9.46
CA GLU A 409 -19.94 0.27 -8.29
C GLU A 409 -20.00 -1.24 -8.56
N THR A 410 -21.05 -1.71 -9.26
CA THR A 410 -21.20 -3.12 -9.63
C THR A 410 -20.08 -3.60 -10.55
N ASP A 411 -19.69 -2.81 -11.55
CA ASP A 411 -18.60 -3.19 -12.47
C ASP A 411 -17.21 -3.08 -11.83
N GLU A 412 -16.99 -2.14 -10.91
CA GLU A 412 -15.77 -2.12 -10.08
C GLU A 412 -15.69 -3.32 -9.12
N LEU A 413 -16.79 -3.69 -8.45
CA LEU A 413 -16.86 -4.91 -7.64
C LEU A 413 -16.62 -6.18 -8.47
N ARG A 414 -17.13 -6.23 -9.70
CA ARG A 414 -16.82 -7.32 -10.66
C ARG A 414 -15.35 -7.35 -11.06
N ARG A 415 -14.71 -6.18 -11.23
CA ARG A 415 -13.27 -6.07 -11.52
C ARG A 415 -12.43 -6.56 -10.33
N GLN A 416 -12.78 -6.15 -9.11
CA GLN A 416 -12.14 -6.61 -7.87
C GLN A 416 -12.29 -8.12 -7.69
N LEU A 417 -13.50 -8.67 -7.89
CA LEU A 417 -13.78 -10.10 -7.84
C LEU A 417 -12.93 -10.88 -8.86
N LYS A 418 -12.80 -10.37 -10.10
CA LYS A 418 -11.95 -10.96 -11.14
C LYS A 418 -10.47 -10.94 -10.76
N ASN A 419 -9.98 -9.83 -10.18
CA ASN A 419 -8.61 -9.73 -9.72
C ASN A 419 -8.31 -10.73 -8.59
N ALA A 420 -9.20 -10.84 -7.60
CA ALA A 420 -9.08 -11.79 -6.50
C ALA A 420 -9.12 -13.26 -6.98
N PHE A 421 -9.90 -13.58 -8.03
CA PHE A 421 -9.84 -14.90 -8.66
C PHE A 421 -8.50 -15.17 -9.35
N ASN A 422 -7.96 -14.19 -10.09
CA ASN A 422 -6.64 -14.32 -10.73
C ASN A 422 -5.53 -14.54 -9.70
N GLU A 423 -5.55 -13.76 -8.61
CA GLU A 423 -4.59 -13.85 -7.50
C GLU A 423 -4.68 -15.19 -6.77
N ARG A 424 -5.90 -15.65 -6.44
CA ARG A 424 -6.14 -16.99 -5.87
C ARG A 424 -5.56 -18.09 -6.75
N ASP A 425 -5.76 -18.01 -8.06
CA ASP A 425 -5.30 -19.05 -8.99
C ASP A 425 -3.79 -18.96 -9.25
N HIS A 426 -3.18 -17.77 -9.16
CA HIS A 426 -1.72 -17.59 -9.11
C HIS A 426 -1.11 -18.23 -7.85
N LEU A 427 -1.60 -17.89 -6.65
CA LEU A 427 -1.16 -18.46 -5.38
C LEU A 427 -1.35 -19.98 -5.32
N ARG A 428 -2.42 -20.49 -5.94
CA ARG A 428 -2.66 -21.94 -6.08
C ARG A 428 -1.62 -22.62 -6.96
N ASN A 429 -1.18 -21.98 -8.04
CA ASN A 429 -0.12 -22.49 -8.90
C ASN A 429 1.25 -22.47 -8.19
N GLU A 430 1.56 -21.41 -7.45
CA GLU A 430 2.77 -21.32 -6.63
C GLU A 430 2.79 -22.39 -5.53
N SER A 431 1.68 -22.56 -4.81
CA SER A 431 1.51 -23.63 -3.82
C SER A 431 1.69 -25.03 -4.44
N SER A 432 1.21 -25.23 -5.67
CA SER A 432 1.45 -26.47 -6.42
C SER A 432 2.91 -26.65 -6.87
N ASN A 433 3.67 -25.57 -7.10
CA ASN A 433 5.08 -25.64 -7.51
C ASN A 433 5.99 -25.88 -6.29
N ALA A 434 5.83 -25.11 -5.21
CA ALA A 434 6.48 -25.36 -3.93
C ALA A 434 6.17 -26.79 -3.41
N GLY A 435 4.94 -27.27 -3.62
CA GLY A 435 4.55 -28.66 -3.32
C GLY A 435 5.17 -29.75 -4.21
N ARG A 436 5.81 -29.38 -5.33
CA ARG A 436 6.66 -30.27 -6.15
C ARG A 436 8.12 -30.17 -5.73
N GLU A 437 8.63 -28.96 -5.52
CA GLU A 437 10.00 -28.70 -5.03
C GLU A 437 10.26 -29.33 -3.67
N LEU A 438 9.30 -29.25 -2.74
CA LEU A 438 9.35 -29.92 -1.44
C LEU A 438 9.36 -31.45 -1.57
N LYS A 439 8.70 -32.02 -2.58
CA LYS A 439 8.77 -33.47 -2.86
C LYS A 439 10.13 -33.85 -3.45
N PHE A 440 10.64 -33.05 -4.38
CA PHE A 440 11.92 -33.26 -5.05
C PHE A 440 13.10 -33.21 -4.06
N THR A 441 13.22 -32.12 -3.31
CA THR A 441 14.24 -31.97 -2.24
C THR A 441 14.12 -33.05 -1.16
N ARG A 442 12.91 -33.50 -0.83
CA ARG A 442 12.70 -34.65 0.07
C ARG A 442 13.15 -35.98 -0.53
N THR A 443 13.03 -36.20 -1.84
CA THR A 443 13.58 -37.39 -2.50
C THR A 443 15.11 -37.35 -2.59
N GLU A 444 15.71 -36.19 -2.87
CA GLU A 444 17.18 -36.02 -2.84
C GLU A 444 17.75 -36.26 -1.44
N LEU A 445 17.11 -35.70 -0.40
CA LEU A 445 17.49 -35.92 1.00
C LEU A 445 17.44 -37.41 1.38
N LEU A 446 16.45 -38.16 0.88
CA LEU A 446 16.35 -39.61 1.10
C LEU A 446 17.44 -40.39 0.35
N SER A 447 17.84 -39.95 -0.85
CA SER A 447 18.98 -40.53 -1.58
C SER A 447 20.29 -40.29 -0.82
N ALA A 448 20.57 -39.04 -0.44
CA ALA A 448 21.76 -38.67 0.32
C ALA A 448 21.84 -39.40 1.68
N GLN A 449 20.71 -39.61 2.37
CA GLN A 449 20.65 -40.44 3.58
C GLN A 449 20.94 -41.92 3.32
N HIS A 450 20.47 -42.48 2.19
CA HIS A 450 20.74 -43.86 1.80
C HIS A 450 22.21 -44.07 1.38
N GLU A 451 22.77 -43.13 0.63
CA GLU A 451 24.18 -43.09 0.23
C GLU A 451 25.08 -42.96 1.46
N ASN A 452 24.79 -42.04 2.39
CA ASN A 452 25.52 -41.90 3.66
C ASN A 452 25.43 -43.19 4.51
N SER A 453 24.26 -43.83 4.60
CA SER A 453 24.10 -45.14 5.25
C SER A 453 24.95 -46.23 4.60
N THR A 454 25.11 -46.19 3.28
CA THR A 454 25.90 -47.15 2.51
C THR A 454 27.40 -46.90 2.67
N LEU A 455 27.85 -45.64 2.57
CA LEU A 455 29.22 -45.22 2.86
C LEU A 455 29.61 -45.57 4.30
N LYS A 456 28.74 -45.34 5.28
CA LYS A 456 28.98 -45.73 6.68
C LYS A 456 29.23 -47.23 6.85
N LYS A 457 28.48 -48.08 6.13
CA LYS A 457 28.71 -49.54 6.11
C LYS A 457 30.02 -49.92 5.41
N GLN A 458 30.38 -49.23 4.33
CA GLN A 458 31.66 -49.43 3.63
C GLN A 458 32.84 -49.05 4.52
N VAL A 459 32.79 -47.88 5.17
CA VAL A 459 33.80 -47.42 6.15
C VAL A 459 33.91 -48.40 7.31
N GLN A 460 32.80 -48.86 7.89
CA GLN A 460 32.84 -49.87 8.96
C GLN A 460 33.47 -51.20 8.51
N LYS A 461 33.21 -51.64 7.26
CA LYS A 461 33.86 -52.82 6.68
C LYS A 461 35.36 -52.61 6.44
N LEU A 462 35.76 -51.43 5.96
CA LEU A 462 37.17 -51.10 5.73
C LEU A 462 37.95 -50.98 7.05
N LEU A 463 37.35 -50.38 8.09
CA LEU A 463 37.91 -50.36 9.44
C LEU A 463 38.11 -51.78 9.98
N TYR A 464 37.10 -52.64 9.89
CA TYR A 464 37.22 -54.04 10.32
C TYR A 464 38.32 -54.81 9.56
N VAL A 465 38.45 -54.59 8.24
CA VAL A 465 39.55 -55.19 7.45
C VAL A 465 40.92 -54.62 7.86
N ALA A 466 41.00 -53.32 8.15
CA ALA A 466 42.23 -52.68 8.64
C ALA A 466 42.63 -53.25 10.02
N GLU A 467 41.68 -53.33 10.96
CA GLU A 467 41.84 -53.93 12.29
C GLU A 467 42.27 -55.40 12.23
N GLN A 468 41.74 -56.19 11.28
CA GLN A 468 42.21 -57.56 11.05
C GLN A 468 43.64 -57.57 10.47
N SER A 469 43.96 -56.67 9.53
CA SER A 469 45.30 -56.62 8.91
C SER A 469 46.40 -56.16 9.88
N THR A 470 46.08 -55.32 10.86
CA THR A 470 47.02 -54.95 11.94
C THR A 470 47.05 -55.99 13.05
N GLY A 471 45.93 -56.68 13.31
CA GLY A 471 45.86 -57.80 14.25
C GLY A 471 46.52 -59.11 13.78
N GLN A 472 46.85 -59.24 12.49
CA GLN A 472 47.59 -60.38 11.93
C GLN A 472 49.09 -60.14 11.75
N PHE A 473 49.62 -59.01 12.23
CA PHE A 473 51.07 -58.75 12.17
C PHE A 473 51.78 -59.33 13.40
N ASP A 474 51.87 -60.67 13.46
CA ASP A 474 52.63 -61.40 14.48
C ASP A 474 54.11 -60.93 14.48
N PRO A 475 54.63 -60.36 15.58
CA PRO A 475 56.00 -59.87 15.65
C PRO A 475 56.99 -60.99 16.05
N ASP A 476 56.79 -62.21 15.55
CA ASP A 476 57.52 -63.40 16.02
C ASP A 476 57.90 -64.36 14.87
N ILE A 477 58.85 -63.90 14.03
CA ILE A 477 59.64 -64.79 13.17
C ILE A 477 61.10 -64.75 13.63
N SER A 478 61.37 -65.63 14.60
CA SER A 478 62.66 -66.13 15.08
C SER A 478 63.90 -65.25 14.88
N ALA A 479 64.34 -64.65 15.99
CA ALA A 479 65.75 -64.35 16.23
C ALA A 479 66.40 -65.45 17.11
N ASN A 480 66.42 -66.70 16.64
CA ASN A 480 67.29 -67.77 17.16
C ASN A 480 67.47 -68.91 16.14
N ASP A 481 68.71 -69.11 15.70
CA ASP A 481 69.35 -70.44 15.67
C ASP A 481 70.85 -70.29 15.35
N VAL A 482 71.68 -70.40 16.39
CA VAL A 482 73.14 -70.56 16.33
C VAL A 482 73.52 -71.54 17.45
N VAL A 483 74.49 -72.42 17.18
CA VAL A 483 74.99 -73.50 18.08
C VAL A 483 74.11 -74.77 18.11
N ASN A 484 74.10 -75.51 16.99
CA ASN A 484 75.03 -76.65 16.81
C ASN A 484 75.08 -77.13 15.35
#